data_AF-A0A939XE81-F1
#
_entry.id   AF-A0A939XE81-F1
#
_cell.length_a   1.000
_cell.length_b   1.000
_cell.length_c   1.000
_cell.angle_alpha   90.00
_cell.angle_beta   90.00
_cell.angle_gamma   90.00
#
_symmetry.space_group_name_H-M   'P 1'
#
loop_
_entity.id
_entity.type
_entity.pdbx_description
1 polymer ?
#
loop_
_entity_poly.entity_id
_entity_poly.type
_entity_poly.pdbx_seq_one_letter_code
_entity_poly.pdbx_strand_id
1 'polypeptide(L)'
;MKKLIVSLAALLIASAISFNANAEGFVVKGGLNYTHLDFSQSLKDQAKALALDVKSYSGFHAGVGYQTEDILGFTLQPEVLYSRKGVKLGDQVSWAMNYIEIPCNIQWGIDLVALRPFVQLSPYMGFGIGDGRISGSKSTLNDRVYNF
;
A
#
# COMPACT_ATOMS: atom_id res chain seq x y z
N MET A 1 -21.15 -9.23 19.86
CA MET A 1 -19.78 -8.71 19.59
C MET A 1 -19.47 -8.59 18.10
N LYS A 2 -19.66 -9.63 17.27
CA LYS A 2 -19.38 -9.56 15.81
C LYS A 2 -20.15 -8.44 15.07
N LYS A 3 -21.43 -8.23 15.40
CA LYS A 3 -22.27 -7.16 14.81
C LYS A 3 -21.82 -5.74 15.19
N LEU A 4 -21.28 -5.55 16.40
CA LEU A 4 -20.72 -4.28 16.86
C LEU A 4 -19.38 -3.98 16.17
N ILE A 5 -18.54 -5.00 15.98
CA ILE A 5 -17.27 -4.84 15.25
C ILE A 5 -17.52 -4.50 13.78
N VAL A 6 -18.48 -5.17 13.13
CA VAL A 6 -18.87 -4.88 11.74
C VAL A 6 -19.47 -3.47 11.62
N SER A 7 -20.31 -3.06 12.56
CA SER A 7 -20.89 -1.71 12.55
C SER A 7 -19.85 -0.62 12.83
N LEU A 8 -18.88 -0.88 13.70
CA LEU A 8 -17.79 0.04 13.99
C LEU A 8 -16.80 0.14 12.83
N ALA A 9 -16.51 -0.97 12.15
CA ALA A 9 -15.73 -0.99 10.91
C ALA A 9 -16.45 -0.22 9.79
N ALA A 10 -17.75 -0.41 9.64
CA ALA A 10 -18.56 0.35 8.67
C ALA A 10 -18.58 1.86 8.99
N LEU A 11 -18.64 2.24 10.27
CA LEU A 11 -18.58 3.64 10.71
C LEU A 11 -17.21 4.26 10.45
N LEU A 12 -16.12 3.52 10.69
CA LEU A 12 -14.75 3.95 10.39
C LEU A 12 -14.51 4.12 8.89
N ILE A 13 -15.04 3.21 8.06
CA ILE A 13 -14.99 3.30 6.60
C ILE A 13 -15.82 4.50 6.11
N ALA A 14 -16.99 4.76 6.69
CA ALA A 14 -17.81 5.93 6.37
C ALA A 14 -17.14 7.25 6.77
N SER A 15 -16.38 7.28 7.87
CA SER A 15 -15.59 8.46 8.28
C SER A 15 -14.31 8.66 7.47
N ALA A 16 -13.86 7.65 6.71
CA ALA A 16 -12.71 7.74 5.81
C ALA A 16 -13.10 8.26 4.41
N ILE A 17 -14.39 8.51 4.16
CA ILE A 17 -14.83 9.23 2.97
C ILE A 17 -14.48 10.71 3.22
N SER A 18 -13.32 11.14 2.74
CA SER A 18 -12.93 12.55 2.75
C SER A 18 -14.06 13.40 2.18
N PHE A 19 -14.76 14.13 3.05
CA PHE A 19 -15.93 14.96 2.72
C PHE A 19 -15.61 16.19 1.87
N ASN A 20 -14.46 16.23 1.20
CA ASN A 20 -14.03 17.38 0.42
C ASN A 20 -13.45 16.92 -0.91
N ALA A 21 -14.31 16.43 -1.81
CA ALA A 21 -13.94 16.22 -3.20
C ALA A 21 -13.70 17.54 -3.97
N ASN A 22 -14.06 18.69 -3.37
CA ASN A 22 -14.03 20.03 -3.97
C ASN A 22 -13.33 21.12 -3.12
N ALA A 23 -12.83 20.82 -1.92
CA ALA A 23 -12.18 21.84 -1.10
C ALA A 23 -10.66 21.79 -1.31
N GLU A 24 -10.10 22.94 -1.68
CA GLU A 24 -8.66 23.16 -1.62
C GLU A 24 -8.17 22.94 -0.18
N GLY A 25 -7.04 22.28 -0.04
CA GLY A 25 -6.37 22.19 1.25
C GLY A 25 -5.55 20.94 1.49
N PHE A 26 -5.14 20.78 2.75
CA PHE A 26 -4.34 19.67 3.18
C PHE A 26 -5.13 18.37 3.20
N VAL A 27 -4.49 17.32 2.68
CA VAL A 27 -5.04 15.97 2.65
C VAL A 27 -4.11 15.05 3.42
N VAL A 28 -4.68 14.24 4.30
CA VAL A 28 -3.97 13.15 4.97
C VAL A 28 -4.42 11.84 4.34
N LYS A 29 -3.47 11.01 3.90
CA LYS A 29 -3.76 9.72 3.27
C LYS A 29 -3.10 8.58 4.04
N GLY A 30 -3.82 7.48 4.15
CA GLY A 30 -3.34 6.25 4.75
C GLY A 30 -4.09 5.06 4.17
N GLY A 31 -3.39 3.96 3.96
CA GLY A 31 -3.96 2.79 3.32
C GLY A 31 -3.11 1.54 3.46
N LEU A 32 -3.73 0.39 3.24
CA LEU A 32 -3.07 -0.91 3.20
C LEU A 32 -2.85 -1.30 1.74
N ASN A 33 -1.72 -1.93 1.45
CA ASN A 33 -1.42 -2.47 0.12
C ASN A 33 -1.10 -3.96 0.24
N TYR A 34 -1.56 -4.76 -0.73
CA TYR A 34 -1.30 -6.19 -0.78
C TYR A 34 -0.52 -6.50 -2.05
N THR A 35 0.67 -7.08 -1.90
CA THR A 35 1.53 -7.46 -3.02
C THR A 35 1.48 -8.97 -3.18
N HIS A 36 1.04 -9.44 -4.35
CA HIS A 36 1.11 -10.84 -4.76
C HIS A 36 2.07 -10.96 -5.94
N LEU A 37 2.95 -11.97 -5.92
CA LEU A 37 3.88 -12.24 -7.01
C LEU A 37 3.53 -13.58 -7.64
N ASP A 38 3.13 -13.53 -8.91
CA ASP A 38 2.93 -14.70 -9.73
C ASP A 38 4.13 -14.93 -10.66
N PHE A 39 4.70 -16.13 -10.60
CA PHE A 39 5.77 -16.55 -11.51
C PHE A 39 5.18 -17.16 -12.79
N SER A 40 5.88 -17.04 -13.92
CA SER A 40 5.52 -17.78 -15.14
C SER A 40 5.61 -19.28 -14.93
N GLN A 41 4.84 -20.07 -15.70
CA GLN A 41 4.70 -21.52 -15.52
C GLN A 41 6.05 -22.27 -15.48
N SER A 42 7.00 -21.88 -16.34
CA SER A 42 8.36 -22.45 -16.39
C SER A 42 9.22 -22.16 -15.16
N LEU A 43 8.91 -21.07 -14.44
CA LEU A 43 9.54 -20.71 -13.17
C LEU A 43 8.78 -21.31 -11.98
N LYS A 44 7.48 -21.58 -12.10
CA LYS A 44 6.70 -22.29 -11.07
C LYS A 44 7.20 -23.72 -10.87
N ASP A 45 7.53 -24.42 -11.96
CA ASP A 45 8.06 -25.79 -11.86
C ASP A 45 9.44 -25.83 -11.19
N GLN A 46 10.30 -24.83 -11.46
CA GLN A 46 11.60 -24.67 -10.81
C GLN A 46 11.47 -24.20 -9.36
N ALA A 47 10.58 -23.25 -9.06
CA ALA A 47 10.30 -22.78 -7.71
C ALA A 47 9.71 -23.90 -6.84
N LYS A 48 8.84 -24.74 -7.40
CA LYS A 48 8.28 -25.93 -6.75
C LYS A 48 9.35 -26.99 -6.49
N ALA A 49 10.28 -27.20 -7.43
CA ALA A 49 11.45 -28.06 -7.23
C ALA A 49 12.39 -27.54 -6.14
N LEU A 50 12.43 -26.22 -5.92
CA LEU A 50 13.20 -25.53 -4.87
C LEU A 50 12.40 -25.29 -3.56
N ALA A 51 11.17 -25.79 -3.46
CA ALA A 51 10.26 -25.56 -2.33
C ALA A 51 10.04 -24.08 -1.95
N LEU A 52 10.15 -23.17 -2.92
CA LEU A 52 9.92 -21.73 -2.73
C LEU A 52 8.43 -21.40 -2.89
N ASP A 53 7.72 -21.27 -1.78
CA ASP A 53 6.32 -20.81 -1.74
C ASP A 53 6.28 -19.28 -1.65
N VAL A 54 5.82 -18.57 -2.69
CA VAL A 54 5.78 -17.10 -2.65
C VAL A 54 4.41 -16.64 -2.19
N LYS A 55 4.38 -16.03 -1.00
CA LYS A 55 3.14 -15.60 -0.34
C LYS A 55 2.93 -14.11 -0.48
N SER A 56 1.66 -13.71 -0.42
CA SER A 56 1.28 -12.30 -0.45
C SER A 56 1.82 -11.54 0.76
N TYR A 57 2.33 -10.34 0.53
CA TYR A 57 2.81 -9.44 1.58
C TYR A 57 1.81 -8.29 1.78
N SER A 58 1.48 -7.99 3.04
CA SER A 58 0.65 -6.85 3.41
C SER A 58 1.56 -5.68 3.82
N GLY A 59 1.55 -4.64 3.01
CA GLY A 59 2.17 -3.35 3.26
C GLY A 59 1.18 -2.29 3.71
N PHE A 60 1.70 -1.10 3.99
CA PHE A 60 0.90 0.11 4.20
C PHE A 60 1.55 1.31 3.55
N HIS A 61 0.77 2.36 3.33
CA HIS A 61 1.27 3.70 3.03
C HIS A 61 0.58 4.71 3.95
N ALA A 62 1.28 5.78 4.27
CA ALA A 62 0.74 6.90 5.03
C ALA A 62 1.48 8.18 4.65
N GLY A 63 0.78 9.30 4.59
CA GLY A 63 1.39 10.58 4.27
C GLY A 63 0.41 11.72 4.15
N VAL A 64 0.90 12.80 3.58
CA VAL A 64 0.17 14.05 3.45
C VAL A 64 0.32 14.61 2.05
N GLY A 65 -0.64 15.43 1.64
CA GLY A 65 -0.62 16.13 0.38
C GLY A 65 -1.43 17.41 0.45
N TYR A 66 -1.51 18.08 -0.67
CA TYR A 66 -2.30 19.28 -0.85
C TYR A 66 -3.17 19.09 -2.08
N GLN A 67 -4.47 19.36 -2.00
CA GLN A 67 -5.37 19.36 -3.14
C GLN A 67 -5.65 20.80 -3.53
N THR A 68 -5.48 21.13 -4.81
CA THR A 68 -5.83 22.45 -5.35
C THR A 68 -7.33 22.59 -5.52
N GLU A 69 -7.79 23.84 -5.70
CA GLU A 69 -9.14 24.11 -6.17
C GLU A 69 -9.44 23.38 -7.48
N ASP A 70 -10.73 23.13 -7.71
CA ASP A 70 -11.22 22.59 -8.96
C ASP A 70 -11.25 23.66 -10.06
N ILE A 71 -10.41 23.49 -11.07
CA ILE A 71 -10.36 24.35 -12.25
C ILE A 71 -10.92 23.57 -13.43
N LEU A 72 -12.16 23.89 -13.84
CA LEU A 72 -12.84 23.27 -14.98
C LEU A 72 -12.96 21.73 -14.89
N GLY A 73 -13.15 21.20 -13.68
CA GLY A 73 -13.21 19.77 -13.41
C GLY A 73 -11.85 19.14 -13.12
N PHE A 74 -10.75 19.89 -13.22
CA PHE A 74 -9.39 19.41 -12.94
C PHE A 74 -8.91 19.84 -11.56
N THR A 75 -8.35 18.88 -10.82
CA THR A 75 -7.68 19.14 -9.54
C THR A 75 -6.30 18.49 -9.54
N LEU A 76 -5.30 19.23 -9.07
CA LEU A 76 -3.96 18.71 -8.84
C LEU A 76 -3.79 18.39 -7.36
N GLN A 77 -3.15 17.26 -7.07
CA GLN A 77 -2.91 16.83 -5.70
C GLN A 77 -1.49 16.23 -5.56
N PRO A 78 -0.46 17.06 -5.34
CA PRO A 78 0.87 16.60 -4.98
C PRO A 78 0.91 16.07 -3.54
N GLU A 79 1.66 15.00 -3.31
CA GLU A 79 1.73 14.33 -1.99
C GLU A 79 3.13 13.81 -1.69
N VAL A 80 3.36 13.54 -0.41
CA VAL A 80 4.51 12.80 0.10
C VAL A 80 3.99 11.67 0.96
N LEU A 81 4.29 10.44 0.56
CA LEU A 81 3.82 9.21 1.19
C LEU A 81 5.02 8.37 1.66
N TYR A 82 4.99 7.92 2.91
CA TYR A 82 5.80 6.80 3.34
C TYR A 82 5.08 5.51 2.98
N SER A 83 5.76 4.60 2.28
CA SER A 83 5.18 3.36 1.75
C SER A 83 6.08 2.17 2.07
N ARG A 84 5.52 1.14 2.69
CA ARG A 84 6.23 -0.11 3.00
C ARG A 84 5.69 -1.22 2.10
N LYS A 85 6.54 -1.67 1.16
CA LYS A 85 6.23 -2.73 0.19
C LYS A 85 7.14 -3.93 0.44
N GLY A 86 6.69 -5.12 0.13
CA GLY A 86 7.47 -6.31 0.42
C GLY A 86 6.97 -7.56 -0.27
N VAL A 87 7.69 -8.65 -0.03
CA VAL A 87 7.43 -9.99 -0.56
C VAL A 87 7.71 -10.99 0.56
N LYS A 88 6.87 -12.03 0.66
CA LYS A 88 7.14 -13.17 1.54
C LYS A 88 7.60 -14.35 0.70
N LEU A 89 8.76 -14.92 1.05
CA LEU A 89 9.26 -16.18 0.51
C LEU A 89 9.13 -17.24 1.62
N GLY A 90 8.10 -18.06 1.50
CA GLY A 90 7.68 -19.08 2.45
C GLY A 90 7.11 -18.48 3.73
N ASP A 91 7.14 -19.28 4.80
CA ASP A 91 6.74 -18.84 6.14
C ASP A 91 7.87 -18.24 6.95
N GLN A 92 9.12 -18.36 6.48
CA GLN A 92 10.29 -18.03 7.28
C GLN A 92 10.99 -16.74 6.84
N VAL A 93 10.93 -16.37 5.55
CA VAL A 93 11.68 -15.22 5.03
C VAL A 93 10.71 -14.15 4.53
N SER A 94 10.72 -13.00 5.19
CA SER A 94 10.01 -11.81 4.72
C SER A 94 11.02 -10.73 4.35
N TRP A 95 10.85 -10.13 3.18
CA TRP A 95 11.64 -9.00 2.72
C TRP A 95 10.72 -7.79 2.51
N ALA A 96 11.02 -6.69 3.20
CA ALA A 96 10.21 -5.47 3.13
C ALA A 96 11.09 -4.25 2.97
N MET A 97 10.81 -3.44 1.95
CA MET A 97 11.51 -2.21 1.62
C MET A 97 10.63 -1.00 1.94
N ASN A 98 11.26 0.07 2.43
CA ASN A 98 10.58 1.32 2.76
C ASN A 98 10.90 2.37 1.70
N TYR A 99 9.86 3.07 1.27
CA TYR A 99 9.93 4.09 0.23
C TYR A 99 9.35 5.40 0.75
N ILE A 100 9.93 6.51 0.30
CA ILE A 100 9.26 7.79 0.24
C ILE A 100 8.78 7.97 -1.20
N GLU A 101 7.47 8.05 -1.38
CA GLU A 101 6.80 8.21 -2.66
C GLU A 101 6.26 9.63 -2.77
N ILE A 102 6.46 10.25 -3.92
CA ILE A 102 5.97 11.58 -4.24
C ILE A 102 5.05 11.44 -5.46
N PRO A 103 3.77 11.08 -5.27
CA PRO A 103 2.79 11.07 -6.34
C PRO A 103 2.32 12.50 -6.64
N CYS A 104 2.07 12.74 -7.93
CA CYS A 104 1.40 13.94 -8.40
C CYS A 104 0.06 13.52 -9.01
N ASN A 105 -1.00 13.57 -8.20
CA ASN A 105 -2.31 13.11 -8.61
C ASN A 105 -3.02 14.18 -9.43
N ILE A 106 -3.40 13.85 -10.67
CA ILE A 106 -4.22 14.69 -11.52
C ILE A 106 -5.59 14.03 -11.59
N GLN A 107 -6.62 14.69 -11.04
CA GLN A 107 -7.99 14.18 -11.09
C GLN A 107 -8.80 15.04 -12.06
N TRP A 108 -9.62 14.39 -12.87
CA TRP A 108 -10.62 15.03 -13.71
C TRP A 108 -11.99 14.47 -13.36
N GLY A 109 -12.89 15.32 -12.92
CA GLY A 109 -14.22 14.93 -12.45
C GLY A 109 -15.30 15.92 -12.82
N ILE A 110 -16.54 15.46 -12.77
CA ILE A 110 -17.73 16.29 -12.96
C ILE A 110 -18.32 16.54 -11.58
N ASP A 111 -18.52 17.80 -11.21
CA ASP A 111 -19.13 18.10 -9.93
C ASP A 111 -20.65 17.88 -10.01
N LEU A 112 -21.16 16.84 -9.34
CA LEU A 112 -22.59 16.67 -9.12
C LEU A 112 -22.88 17.07 -7.68
N VAL A 113 -24.03 17.71 -7.47
CA VAL A 113 -24.47 18.31 -6.19
C VAL A 113 -24.24 17.41 -4.96
N ALA A 114 -24.33 16.08 -5.11
CA ALA A 114 -24.12 15.11 -4.04
C ALA A 114 -22.89 14.21 -4.20
N LEU A 115 -22.28 14.13 -5.38
CA LEU A 115 -21.16 13.22 -5.65
C LEU A 115 -20.28 13.75 -6.80
N ARG A 116 -18.96 13.61 -6.70
CA ARG A 116 -18.04 13.97 -7.79
C ARG A 116 -17.38 12.71 -8.32
N PRO A 117 -17.93 12.06 -9.36
CA PRO A 117 -17.20 10.98 -10.00
C PRO A 117 -16.00 11.59 -10.72
N PHE A 118 -14.83 10.96 -10.54
CA PHE A 118 -13.59 11.43 -11.14
C PHE A 118 -12.78 10.26 -11.69
N VAL A 119 -11.96 10.56 -12.70
CA VAL A 119 -10.85 9.72 -13.14
C VAL A 119 -9.56 10.36 -12.65
N GLN A 120 -8.59 9.54 -12.25
CA GLN A 120 -7.33 10.03 -11.69
C GLN A 120 -6.13 9.37 -12.37
N LEU A 121 -5.15 10.20 -12.71
CA LEU A 121 -3.83 9.81 -13.17
C LEU A 121 -2.81 10.16 -12.08
N SER A 122 -2.03 9.18 -11.63
CA SER A 122 -1.13 9.32 -10.48
C SER A 122 0.32 8.93 -10.84
N PRO A 123 1.01 9.69 -11.69
CA PRO A 123 2.45 9.54 -11.86
C PRO A 123 3.13 9.75 -10.51
N TYR A 124 4.11 8.92 -10.19
CA TYR A 124 4.83 9.00 -8.93
C TYR A 124 6.30 8.66 -9.12
N MET A 125 7.12 9.26 -8.26
CA MET A 125 8.51 8.88 -8.06
C MET A 125 8.67 8.29 -6.67
N GLY A 126 9.46 7.23 -6.54
CA GLY A 126 9.71 6.56 -5.26
C GLY A 126 11.19 6.48 -4.97
N PHE A 127 11.61 6.97 -3.80
CA PHE A 127 12.98 6.86 -3.30
C PHE A 127 13.04 5.80 -2.20
N GLY A 128 13.87 4.78 -2.38
CA GLY A 128 14.13 3.78 -1.36
C GLY A 128 15.01 4.37 -0.26
N ILE A 129 14.53 4.39 0.99
CA ILE A 129 15.21 5.05 2.12
C ILE A 129 15.92 4.08 3.08
N GLY A 130 16.09 2.81 2.67
CA GLY A 130 16.98 1.86 3.35
C GLY A 130 16.30 0.69 4.07
N ASP A 131 17.16 -0.08 4.74
CA ASP A 131 17.32 -1.53 4.58
C ASP A 131 16.05 -2.37 4.49
N GLY A 132 16.04 -3.18 3.44
CA GLY A 132 15.12 -4.28 3.29
C GLY A 132 15.22 -5.18 4.51
N ARG A 133 14.28 -5.08 5.46
CA ARG A 133 14.29 -5.92 6.66
C ARG A 133 14.05 -7.36 6.22
N ILE A 134 15.11 -8.17 6.25
CA ILE A 134 15.00 -9.63 6.16
C ILE A 134 14.67 -10.10 7.58
N SER A 135 13.38 -10.26 7.86
CA SER A 135 12.97 -10.89 9.11
C SER A 135 12.85 -12.38 8.86
N GLY A 136 13.89 -13.12 9.22
CA GLY A 136 13.86 -14.56 9.38
C GLY A 136 13.14 -14.92 10.69
N SER A 137 12.17 -15.84 10.67
CA SER A 137 11.64 -16.40 11.92
C SER A 137 12.81 -16.97 12.73
N LYS A 138 13.01 -16.46 13.95
CA LYS A 138 14.07 -16.88 14.89
C LYS A 138 14.03 -18.38 15.26
N SER A 139 13.03 -19.13 14.80
CA SER A 139 12.82 -20.54 15.13
C SER A 139 13.77 -21.52 14.44
N THR A 140 14.57 -21.12 13.44
CA THR A 140 15.47 -22.06 12.72
C THR A 140 16.96 -21.74 12.90
N LEU A 141 17.32 -20.57 13.47
CA LEU A 141 18.72 -20.16 13.64
C LEU A 141 19.35 -20.62 14.96
N ASN A 142 18.57 -21.21 15.88
CA ASN A 142 19.08 -21.71 17.15
C ASN A 142 19.50 -23.20 17.11
N ASP A 143 19.04 -23.97 16.11
CA ASP A 143 19.28 -25.43 16.05
C ASP A 143 20.53 -25.82 15.25
N ARG A 144 21.24 -24.87 14.63
CA ARG A 144 22.49 -25.15 13.88
C ARG A 144 23.77 -24.61 14.54
N VAL A 145 23.68 -24.04 15.74
CA VAL A 145 24.84 -23.51 16.50
C VAL A 145 25.28 -24.47 17.63
N TYR A 146 24.50 -25.53 17.93
CA TYR A 146 24.82 -26.48 18.99
C TYR A 146 24.79 -27.94 18.53
N ASN A 147 25.45 -28.29 17.44
CA ASN A 147 25.97 -29.66 17.27
C ASN A 147 27.24 -29.60 16.41
N PHE A 148 28.36 -29.83 17.08
CA PHE A 148 29.67 -30.13 16.50
C PHE A 148 29.62 -31.47 15.76
#